data_AF-A0A2I1GPG4-F1
#
_entry.id   AF-A0A2I1GPG4-F1
#
_cell.length_a   1.000
_cell.length_b   1.000
_cell.length_c   1.000
_cell.angle_alpha   90.00
_cell.angle_beta   90.00
_cell.angle_gamma   90.00
#
_symmetry.space_group_name_H-M   'P 1'
#
loop_
_entity.id
_entity.type
_entity.pdbx_description
1 polymer ?
#
loop_
_entity_poly.entity_id
_entity_poly.type
_entity_poly.pdbx_seq_one_letter_code
_entity_poly.pdbx_strand_id
1 'polypeptide(L)'
;MCNELSGNILREMLGFGSDGRILEQTWQKEFYKIGTQVLGKDHFLSCKVGSVFGCEGKIDFYADELDWAIELLRDGEDMAEYKRRFEPGGEYKEIVKYAKSIAIIDIRSIGRVDTHNEAKKVQEMKADFIYVSYSKDFDAFKIESLGKEPVIISFQN
;
A
#
# COMPACT_ATOMS: atom_id res chain seq x y z
N MET A 1 -4.43 9.10 7.21
CA MET A 1 -5.30 8.29 8.09
C MET A 1 -5.27 8.90 9.49
N CYS A 2 -5.63 10.18 9.62
CA CYS A 2 -5.35 10.95 10.85
C CYS A 2 -6.59 11.73 11.29
N ASN A 3 -7.56 11.02 11.87
CA ASN A 3 -8.56 11.55 12.80
C ASN A 3 -9.05 10.37 13.66
N GLU A 4 -9.45 10.62 14.91
CA GLU A 4 -9.90 9.61 15.89
C GLU A 4 -10.96 8.62 15.36
N LEU A 5 -11.71 8.99 14.30
CA LEU A 5 -12.67 8.12 13.63
C LEU A 5 -12.05 6.93 12.86
N SER A 6 -10.79 6.97 12.43
CA SER A 6 -10.27 5.99 11.45
C SER A 6 -10.09 4.58 12.03
N GLY A 7 -9.68 4.44 13.29
CA GLY A 7 -9.52 3.13 13.92
C GLY A 7 -10.83 2.39 14.10
N ASN A 8 -11.89 3.09 14.54
CA ASN A 8 -13.23 2.52 14.66
C ASN A 8 -13.79 2.09 13.30
N ILE A 9 -13.66 2.94 12.27
CA ILE A 9 -14.11 2.62 10.90
C ILE A 9 -13.45 1.32 10.40
N LEU A 10 -12.12 1.18 10.57
CA LEU A 10 -11.41 -0.03 10.13
C LEU A 10 -11.81 -1.28 10.90
N ARG A 11 -12.24 -1.15 12.16
CA ARG A 11 -12.76 -2.28 12.96
C ARG A 11 -14.17 -2.68 12.58
N GLU A 12 -15.04 -1.72 12.28
CA GLU A 12 -16.46 -1.95 12.03
C GLU A 12 -16.78 -2.27 10.56
N MET A 13 -15.86 -1.99 9.65
CA MET A 13 -16.07 -2.22 8.22
C MET A 13 -16.06 -3.70 7.83
N LEU A 14 -16.79 -4.05 6.78
CA LEU A 14 -16.92 -5.42 6.27
C LEU A 14 -15.77 -5.85 5.33
N GLY A 15 -14.68 -5.09 5.25
CA GLY A 15 -13.60 -5.34 4.29
C GLY A 15 -12.54 -6.32 4.78
N PHE A 16 -12.98 -7.38 5.46
CA PHE A 16 -12.16 -8.49 5.91
C PHE A 16 -12.34 -9.71 4.98
N GLY A 17 -11.26 -10.44 4.74
CA GLY A 17 -11.32 -11.75 4.09
C GLY A 17 -11.86 -12.83 5.03
N SER A 18 -12.13 -14.01 4.48
CA SER A 18 -12.48 -15.21 5.27
C SER A 18 -11.36 -15.63 6.23
N ASP A 19 -10.15 -15.16 6.00
CA ASP A 19 -8.97 -15.32 6.84
C ASP A 19 -8.89 -14.32 8.01
N GLY A 20 -9.88 -13.43 8.15
CA GLY A 20 -9.92 -12.41 9.22
C GLY A 20 -8.95 -11.24 9.01
N ARG A 21 -8.26 -11.18 7.88
CA ARG A 21 -7.32 -10.11 7.53
C ARG A 21 -8.01 -9.06 6.67
N ILE A 22 -7.59 -7.81 6.77
CA ILE A 22 -8.12 -6.75 5.89
C ILE A 22 -7.79 -7.12 4.43
N LEU A 23 -8.77 -6.96 3.54
CA LEU A 23 -8.58 -7.16 2.10
C LEU A 23 -7.67 -6.08 1.52
N GLU A 24 -6.83 -6.43 0.55
CA GLU A 24 -6.00 -5.44 -0.16
C GLU A 24 -6.84 -4.29 -0.75
N GLN A 25 -8.03 -4.61 -1.28
CA GLN A 25 -8.96 -3.61 -1.81
C GLN A 25 -9.44 -2.60 -0.77
N THR A 26 -9.53 -2.99 0.50
CA THR A 26 -9.84 -2.06 1.59
C THR A 26 -8.73 -1.02 1.72
N TRP A 27 -7.48 -1.49 1.73
CA TRP A 27 -6.33 -0.60 1.81
C TRP A 27 -6.23 0.32 0.61
N GLN A 28 -6.46 -0.19 -0.60
CA GLN A 28 -6.54 0.61 -1.83
C GLN A 28 -7.60 1.72 -1.70
N LYS A 29 -8.81 1.42 -1.20
CA LYS A 29 -9.87 2.42 -1.04
C LYS A 29 -9.53 3.51 -0.03
N GLU A 30 -8.99 3.14 1.14
CA GLU A 30 -8.59 4.14 2.14
C GLU A 30 -7.38 4.95 1.69
N PHE A 31 -6.42 4.32 1.00
CA PHE A 31 -5.29 5.01 0.38
C PHE A 31 -5.78 6.05 -0.65
N TYR A 32 -6.72 5.68 -1.52
CA TYR A 32 -7.29 6.60 -2.50
C TYR A 32 -8.02 7.77 -1.84
N LYS A 33 -8.90 7.48 -0.88
CA LYS A 33 -9.70 8.47 -0.15
C LYS A 33 -8.82 9.49 0.57
N ILE A 34 -7.79 9.04 1.28
CA ILE A 34 -6.87 9.95 2.00
C ILE A 34 -5.88 10.61 1.04
N GLY A 35 -5.36 9.86 0.07
CA GLY A 35 -4.38 10.36 -0.89
C GLY A 35 -4.93 11.53 -1.69
N THR A 36 -6.15 11.42 -2.20
CA THR A 36 -6.83 12.53 -2.91
C THR A 36 -7.09 13.75 -2.02
N GLN A 37 -7.35 13.55 -0.72
CA GLN A 37 -7.49 14.67 0.23
C GLN A 37 -6.15 15.37 0.51
N VAL A 38 -5.08 14.59 0.66
CA VAL A 38 -3.73 15.12 0.99
C VAL A 38 -3.08 15.81 -0.22
N LEU A 39 -3.19 15.22 -1.40
CA LEU A 39 -2.63 15.78 -2.64
C LEU A 39 -3.37 17.04 -3.11
N GLY A 40 -4.62 17.22 -2.67
CA GLY A 40 -5.40 18.41 -2.99
C GLY A 40 -5.74 18.49 -4.47
N LYS A 41 -5.69 19.70 -5.04
CA LYS A 41 -6.05 19.96 -6.44
C LYS A 41 -4.85 20.00 -7.39
N ASP A 42 -3.63 19.98 -6.84
CA ASP A 42 -2.40 20.20 -7.61
C ASP A 42 -1.84 18.88 -8.15
N HIS A 43 -2.23 17.74 -7.57
CA HIS A 43 -1.82 16.42 -8.01
C HIS A 43 -3.00 15.46 -8.02
N PHE A 44 -3.09 14.63 -9.07
CA PHE A 44 -4.18 13.67 -9.22
C PHE A 44 -3.71 12.26 -8.95
N LEU A 45 -4.27 11.62 -7.93
CA LEU A 45 -4.10 10.18 -7.72
C LEU A 45 -5.12 9.44 -8.60
N SER A 46 -4.64 8.82 -9.68
CA SER A 46 -5.48 8.07 -10.61
C SER A 46 -5.45 6.58 -10.29
N CYS A 47 -6.61 5.93 -10.24
CA CYS A 47 -6.72 4.50 -9.90
C CYS A 47 -6.78 3.60 -11.15
N LYS A 48 -6.23 2.39 -11.05
CA LYS A 48 -6.31 1.34 -12.09
C LYS A 48 -5.87 1.84 -13.47
N VAL A 49 -4.71 2.49 -13.52
CA VAL A 49 -4.16 3.14 -14.70
C VAL A 49 -3.31 2.15 -15.50
N GLY A 50 -3.47 2.14 -16.83
CA GLY A 50 -2.66 1.30 -17.71
C GLY A 50 -2.86 1.64 -19.17
N SER A 51 -4.13 1.70 -19.59
CA SER A 51 -4.50 1.94 -21.00
C SER A 51 -3.98 3.27 -21.55
N VAL A 52 -3.90 4.33 -20.72
CA VAL A 52 -3.36 5.63 -21.14
C VAL A 52 -1.87 5.56 -21.49
N PHE A 53 -1.14 4.62 -20.90
CA PHE A 53 0.28 4.36 -21.19
C PHE A 53 0.47 3.27 -22.26
N GLY A 54 -0.61 2.73 -22.83
CA GLY A 54 -0.52 1.57 -23.73
C GLY A 54 -0.14 0.27 -23.02
N CYS A 55 -0.40 0.18 -21.71
CA CYS A 55 -0.11 -0.98 -20.88
C CYS A 55 -1.34 -1.88 -20.74
N GLU A 56 -1.16 -3.20 -20.84
CA GLU A 56 -2.21 -4.19 -20.54
C GLU A 56 -2.50 -4.27 -19.04
N GLY A 57 -1.44 -4.26 -18.23
CA GLY A 57 -1.53 -4.22 -16.77
C GLY A 57 -2.13 -2.90 -16.28
N LYS A 58 -2.87 -2.98 -15.17
CA LYS A 58 -3.47 -1.81 -14.50
C LYS A 58 -2.85 -1.63 -13.12
N ILE A 59 -1.96 -0.65 -13.01
CA ILE A 59 -1.36 -0.32 -11.72
C ILE A 59 -2.43 0.20 -10.76
N ASP A 60 -2.29 -0.11 -9.47
CA ASP A 60 -3.24 0.35 -8.46
C ASP A 60 -3.41 1.86 -8.47
N PHE A 61 -2.30 2.61 -8.40
CA PHE A 61 -2.33 4.06 -8.49
C PHE A 61 -1.18 4.65 -9.30
N TYR A 62 -1.48 5.74 -9.98
CA TYR A 62 -0.51 6.63 -10.58
C TYR A 62 -0.74 8.05 -10.06
N ALA A 63 0.27 8.67 -9.45
CA ALA A 63 0.19 10.07 -9.03
C ALA A 63 0.69 10.97 -10.16
N ASP A 64 -0.25 11.61 -10.84
CA ASP A 64 0.00 12.53 -11.94
C ASP A 64 0.78 13.77 -11.47
N GLU A 65 1.53 14.39 -12.37
CA GLU A 65 2.51 15.49 -12.12
C GLU A 65 3.74 15.10 -11.27
N LEU A 66 3.60 14.11 -10.38
CA LEU A 66 4.71 13.53 -9.62
C LEU A 66 5.38 12.36 -10.36
N ASP A 67 4.68 11.76 -11.32
CA ASP A 67 5.06 10.56 -12.07
C ASP A 67 5.40 9.37 -11.15
N TRP A 68 4.58 9.13 -10.11
CA TRP A 68 4.77 8.01 -9.20
C TRP A 68 3.87 6.84 -9.56
N ALA A 69 4.47 5.66 -9.67
CA ALA A 69 3.79 4.40 -9.91
C ALA A 69 3.69 3.62 -8.58
N ILE A 70 2.48 3.35 -8.11
CA ILE A 70 2.23 2.83 -6.75
C ILE A 70 1.39 1.55 -6.81
N GLU A 71 1.89 0.48 -6.19
CA GLU A 71 1.15 -0.77 -5.94
C GLU A 71 0.96 -0.97 -4.44
N LEU A 72 -0.19 -1.53 -4.05
CA LEU A 72 -0.43 -1.95 -2.68
C LEU A 72 -0.54 -3.48 -2.63
N LEU A 73 0.08 -4.07 -1.61
CA LEU A 73 -0.17 -5.46 -1.24
C LEU A 73 -0.38 -5.57 0.28
N ARG A 74 -0.77 -6.75 0.72
CA ARG A 74 -0.97 -7.06 2.15
C ARG A 74 -0.08 -8.18 2.63
N ASP A 75 0.38 -8.06 3.88
CA ASP A 75 0.99 -9.12 4.70
C ASP A 75 2.17 -9.88 4.04
N GLY A 76 2.86 -9.27 3.07
CA GLY A 76 3.91 -9.91 2.29
C GLY A 76 3.43 -11.05 1.37
N GLU A 77 2.16 -11.02 0.95
CA GLU A 77 1.63 -11.93 -0.07
C GLU A 77 2.24 -11.60 -1.44
N ASP A 78 2.80 -12.63 -2.10
CA ASP A 78 3.31 -12.57 -3.48
C ASP A 78 4.21 -11.39 -3.87
N MET A 79 4.99 -10.86 -2.92
CA MET A 79 5.91 -9.73 -3.14
C MET A 79 6.78 -9.85 -4.40
N ALA A 80 7.25 -11.06 -4.72
CA ALA A 80 8.07 -11.31 -5.90
C ALA A 80 7.28 -11.06 -7.21
N GLU A 81 6.00 -11.42 -7.23
CA GLU A 81 5.12 -11.14 -8.36
C GLU A 81 4.90 -9.64 -8.54
N TYR A 82 4.57 -8.92 -7.46
CA TYR A 82 4.38 -7.47 -7.50
C TYR A 82 5.64 -6.76 -8.02
N LYS A 83 6.82 -7.18 -7.57
CA LYS A 83 8.08 -6.63 -8.07
C LYS A 83 8.29 -6.94 -9.56
N ARG A 84 8.00 -8.17 -10.00
CA ARG A 84 8.12 -8.60 -11.40
C ARG A 84 7.27 -7.78 -12.36
N ARG A 85 6.10 -7.28 -11.93
CA ARG A 85 5.26 -6.42 -12.79
C ARG A 85 5.98 -5.15 -13.24
N PHE A 86 6.92 -4.63 -12.45
CA PHE A 86 7.74 -3.45 -12.77
C PHE A 86 9.05 -3.76 -13.50
N GLU A 87 9.42 -5.02 -13.67
CA GLU A 87 10.67 -5.40 -14.35
C GLU A 87 10.58 -5.16 -15.87
N PRO A 88 11.73 -5.09 -16.59
CA PRO A 88 11.73 -5.08 -18.04
C PRO A 88 10.93 -6.25 -18.62
N GLY A 89 9.92 -5.96 -19.44
CA GLY A 89 9.02 -6.97 -19.99
C GLY A 89 7.86 -7.37 -19.07
N GLY A 90 7.80 -6.83 -17.85
CA GLY A 90 6.68 -6.99 -16.93
C GLY A 90 5.40 -6.28 -17.38
N GLU A 91 4.32 -6.51 -16.63
CA GLU A 91 2.98 -5.99 -16.93
C GLU A 91 2.91 -4.46 -16.98
N TYR A 92 3.83 -3.76 -16.29
CA TYR A 92 3.91 -2.31 -16.21
C TYR A 92 5.07 -1.72 -17.02
N LYS A 93 5.64 -2.49 -17.95
CA LYS A 93 6.80 -2.08 -18.76
C LYS A 93 6.65 -0.73 -19.46
N GLU A 94 5.43 -0.35 -19.85
CA GLU A 94 5.17 0.95 -20.49
C GLU A 94 5.08 2.07 -19.45
N ILE A 95 4.43 1.83 -18.30
CA ILE A 95 4.29 2.79 -17.20
C ILE A 95 5.67 3.18 -16.64
N VAL A 96 6.55 2.20 -16.45
CA VAL A 96 7.90 2.40 -15.87
C VAL A 96 8.77 3.32 -16.73
N LYS A 97 8.49 3.48 -18.03
CA LYS A 97 9.23 4.43 -18.89
C LYS A 97 8.95 5.89 -18.52
N TYR A 98 7.79 6.16 -17.93
CA TYR A 98 7.35 7.51 -17.56
C TYR A 98 7.46 7.76 -16.06
N ALA A 99 7.39 6.72 -15.24
CA ALA A 99 7.47 6.85 -13.80
C ALA A 99 8.86 7.35 -13.34
N LYS A 100 8.89 8.45 -12.58
CA LYS A 100 10.09 8.94 -11.89
C LYS A 100 10.39 8.15 -10.63
N SER A 101 9.39 7.50 -10.04
CA SER A 101 9.54 6.68 -8.83
C SER A 101 8.51 5.56 -8.78
N ILE A 102 8.91 4.46 -8.16
CA ILE A 102 8.06 3.29 -7.91
C ILE A 102 7.94 3.10 -6.41
N ALA A 103 6.72 2.82 -5.94
CA ALA A 103 6.48 2.44 -4.55
C ALA A 103 5.59 1.20 -4.50
N ILE A 104 6.08 0.15 -3.84
CA ILE A 104 5.31 -1.05 -3.52
C ILE A 104 5.04 -1.03 -2.02
N ILE A 105 3.82 -0.64 -1.65
CA ILE A 105 3.42 -0.46 -0.25
C ILE A 105 2.85 -1.77 0.26
N ASP A 106 3.56 -2.42 1.17
CA ASP A 106 3.17 -3.66 1.81
C ASP A 106 2.63 -3.40 3.22
N ILE A 107 1.31 -3.55 3.37
CA ILE A 107 0.62 -3.23 4.61
C ILE A 107 0.42 -4.52 5.42
N ARG A 108 1.06 -4.57 6.60
CA ARG A 108 1.25 -5.78 7.41
C ARG A 108 0.56 -5.69 8.77
N SER A 109 -0.24 -6.69 9.07
CA SER A 109 -0.82 -6.89 10.40
C SER A 109 0.24 -7.36 11.40
N ILE A 110 0.37 -6.67 12.54
CA ILE A 110 1.19 -7.15 13.66
C ILE A 110 0.27 -7.59 14.81
N GLY A 111 0.54 -8.77 15.37
CA GLY A 111 -0.04 -9.19 16.65
C GLY A 111 -1.50 -9.64 16.62
N ARG A 112 -2.07 -9.98 15.45
CA ARG A 112 -3.35 -10.71 15.38
C ARG A 112 -3.11 -12.22 15.58
N VAL A 113 -2.85 -12.60 16.83
CA VAL A 113 -2.57 -13.98 17.27
C VAL A 113 -3.82 -14.89 17.19
N ASP A 114 -5.00 -14.31 17.00
CA ASP A 114 -6.28 -15.04 17.09
C ASP A 114 -6.64 -15.81 15.81
N THR A 115 -5.88 -15.63 14.71
CA THR A 115 -6.09 -16.31 13.42
C THR A 115 -4.76 -16.81 12.85
N HIS A 116 -4.75 -18.02 12.29
CA HIS A 116 -3.58 -18.80 11.86
C HIS A 116 -2.55 -18.15 10.89
N ASN A 117 -2.70 -16.88 10.49
CA ASN A 117 -1.85 -16.24 9.50
C ASN A 117 -1.34 -14.87 10.00
N GLU A 118 -0.24 -14.88 10.75
CA GLU A 118 0.54 -13.65 11.00
C GLU A 118 1.07 -13.10 9.67
N ALA A 119 1.26 -11.77 9.59
CA ALA A 119 2.03 -11.20 8.49
C ALA A 119 3.41 -11.88 8.42
N LYS A 120 3.88 -12.16 7.20
CA LYS A 120 5.23 -12.69 7.04
C LYS A 120 6.22 -11.70 7.66
N LYS A 121 7.23 -12.19 8.38
CA LYS A 121 8.27 -11.31 8.94
C LYS A 121 9.06 -10.67 7.79
N VAL A 122 9.41 -9.38 7.91
CA VAL A 122 10.36 -8.75 7.00
C VAL A 122 11.74 -9.31 7.35
N GLN A 123 12.30 -10.17 6.49
CA GLN A 123 13.65 -10.70 6.69
C GLN A 123 14.72 -9.73 6.18
N GLU A 124 14.43 -9.06 5.07
CA GLU A 124 15.30 -8.09 4.41
C GLU A 124 14.42 -7.05 3.70
N MET A 125 14.74 -5.78 3.89
CA MET A 125 14.05 -4.69 3.18
C MET A 125 14.53 -4.63 1.72
N LYS A 126 13.59 -4.50 0.79
CA LYS A 126 13.84 -4.48 -0.65
C LYS A 126 13.71 -3.07 -1.21
N ALA A 127 14.46 -2.77 -2.27
CA ALA A 127 14.30 -1.53 -3.02
C ALA A 127 12.87 -1.40 -3.56
N ASP A 128 12.37 -0.17 -3.62
CA ASP A 128 10.99 0.22 -3.98
C ASP A 128 9.88 -0.24 -3.01
N PHE A 129 10.19 -1.10 -2.03
CA PHE A 129 9.21 -1.50 -1.02
C PHE A 129 9.14 -0.50 0.14
N ILE A 130 7.91 -0.21 0.55
CA ILE A 130 7.58 0.50 1.78
C ILE A 130 6.77 -0.45 2.65
N TYR A 131 7.27 -0.77 3.84
CA TYR A 131 6.61 -1.69 4.78
C TYR A 131 5.82 -0.86 5.79
N VAL A 132 4.51 -1.05 5.82
CA VAL A 132 3.62 -0.38 6.77
C VAL A 132 3.05 -1.41 7.71
N SER A 133 3.58 -1.47 8.92
CA SER A 133 3.04 -2.35 9.96
C SER A 133 1.99 -1.61 10.79
N TYR A 134 0.89 -2.27 11.14
CA TYR A 134 -0.16 -1.69 11.98
C TYR A 134 -0.50 -2.57 13.18
N SER A 135 -0.84 -1.94 14.30
CA SER A 135 -1.31 -2.62 15.52
C SER A 135 -2.71 -3.22 15.33
N LYS A 136 -3.08 -4.19 16.18
CA LYS A 136 -4.42 -4.83 16.16
C LYS A 136 -5.56 -3.81 16.16
N ASP A 137 -5.38 -2.71 16.89
CA ASP A 137 -6.38 -1.67 17.11
C ASP A 137 -6.22 -0.45 16.19
N PHE A 138 -5.32 -0.50 15.20
CA PHE A 138 -5.07 0.59 14.24
C PHE A 138 -4.73 1.94 14.89
N ASP A 139 -4.20 1.91 16.12
CA ASP A 139 -3.78 3.08 16.89
C ASP A 139 -2.28 3.37 16.74
N ALA A 140 -1.51 2.43 16.18
CA ALA A 140 -0.10 2.58 15.95
C ALA A 140 0.29 1.99 14.58
N PHE A 141 1.15 2.73 13.87
CA PHE A 141 1.72 2.37 12.60
C PHE A 141 3.24 2.53 12.65
N LYS A 142 3.95 1.61 12.00
CA LYS A 142 5.38 1.69 11.77
C LYS A 142 5.64 1.63 10.27
N ILE A 143 6.31 2.64 9.75
CA ILE A 143 6.66 2.75 8.33
C ILE A 143 8.17 2.55 8.19
N GLU A 144 8.56 1.61 7.35
CA GLU A 144 9.95 1.24 7.12
C GLU A 144 10.25 1.18 5.63
N SER A 145 11.46 1.61 5.25
CA SER A 145 11.94 1.52 3.87
C SER A 145 13.46 1.40 3.88
N LEU A 146 14.01 0.81 2.82
CA LEU A 146 15.44 0.52 2.73
C LEU A 146 16.29 1.79 2.91
N GLY A 147 17.21 1.77 3.88
CA GLY A 147 18.16 2.85 4.14
C GLY A 147 17.57 4.11 4.76
N LYS A 148 16.34 4.05 5.30
CA LYS A 148 15.71 5.16 6.03
C LYS A 148 15.39 4.78 7.46
N GLU A 149 15.45 5.75 8.35
CA GLU A 149 15.00 5.59 9.73
C GLU A 149 13.51 5.25 9.77
N PRO A 150 13.08 4.28 10.60
CA PRO A 150 11.67 3.96 10.78
C PRO A 150 10.86 5.16 11.29
N VAL A 151 9.66 5.34 10.75
CA VAL A 151 8.70 6.32 11.25
C VAL A 151 7.64 5.59 12.06
N ILE A 152 7.44 6.01 13.31
CA ILE A 152 6.39 5.49 14.19
C ILE A 152 5.33 6.57 14.32
N ILE A 153 4.08 6.20 14.04
CA ILE A 153 2.91 7.05 14.19
C ILE A 153 2.02 6.36 15.22
N SER A 154 1.72 7.04 16.32
CA SER A 154 0.77 6.56 17.32
C SER A 154 -0.29 7.62 17.58
N PHE A 155 -1.52 7.18 17.81
CA PHE A 155 -2.65 8.01 18.17
C PHE A 155 -2.97 7.76 19.65
N GLN A 156 -3.07 8.83 20.43
CA GLN A 156 -3.60 8.74 21.79
C GLN A 156 -5.13 8.73 21.67
N ASN A 157 -5.76 7.69 22.21
CA ASN A 157 -7.21 7.65 22.42
C ASN A 157 -7.61 8.57 23.59
#